data_AF-A0A1E3NIA4-F1
#
_entry.id   AF-A0A1E3NIA4-F1
#
_cell.length_a   1.000
_cell.length_b   1.000
_cell.length_c   1.000
_cell.angle_alpha   90.00
_cell.angle_beta   90.00
_cell.angle_gamma   90.00
#
_symmetry.space_group_name_H-M   'P 1'
#
loop_
_entity.id
_entity.type
_entity.pdbx_description
1 polymer ?
#
loop_
_entity_poly.entity_id
_entity_poly.type
_entity_poly.pdbx_seq_one_letter_code
_entity_poly.pdbx_strand_id
1 'polypeptide(L)'
;GVSHPKIMKMILSTGESQRMLLKAPDDLRQDSIMKQVFEKVNKLLWRNIETRKRNLRIRTYNVSPLGPTSGVLEFVPNSMPLIDILKSLHQGDEMDITEARLKMKEFQNQSKNVRIQVYKEICHKVTPNLRTFFFNNFTSSDSWFESRTLYCHGIATTSITGYILGIGDRHCNNILLDKSSGEPIHIDFGVAFDQGQALPIPETVPFRLTRDIVDGMGVTGVNGMFSKNCEHVLNVLRSNTQYISGILDVLKYDPLYTWTMSPLRKKKLKQIYFNNDESDKGFDEFIKTDTGSEANAAIETVKRKLGAQGLSNEAVVRELIHEAVDPRNLALIFMGWSPFL
;
A
#
# COMPACT_ATOMS: atom_id res chain seq x y z
N GLY A 1 17.14 11.48 6.57
CA GLY A 1 16.09 10.93 7.46
C GLY A 1 16.75 10.17 8.59
N VAL A 2 16.04 9.92 9.70
CA VAL A 2 16.61 9.40 10.98
C VAL A 2 17.22 7.99 10.89
N SER A 3 16.81 7.18 9.91
CA SER A 3 17.44 5.89 9.58
C SER A 3 18.03 5.98 8.16
N HIS A 4 19.32 5.71 8.03
CA HIS A 4 20.02 5.60 6.75
C HIS A 4 20.27 4.12 6.45
N PRO A 5 19.38 3.46 5.69
CA PRO A 5 19.61 2.07 5.35
C PRO A 5 20.84 1.95 4.46
N LYS A 6 21.66 0.91 4.69
CA LYS A 6 22.88 0.67 3.91
C LYS A 6 22.57 -0.31 2.80
N ILE A 7 22.94 0.03 1.57
CA ILE A 7 22.81 -0.88 0.42
C ILE A 7 24.12 -1.66 0.28
N MET A 8 24.04 -2.98 0.38
CA MET A 8 25.16 -3.89 0.18
C MET A 8 25.01 -4.57 -1.19
N LYS A 9 26.10 -4.64 -1.95
CA LYS A 9 26.16 -5.37 -3.22
C LYS A 9 26.93 -6.66 -2.99
N MET A 10 26.29 -7.79 -3.26
CA MET A 10 26.84 -9.14 -3.14
C MET A 10 27.05 -9.72 -4.54
N ILE A 11 28.19 -10.38 -4.75
CA ILE A 11 28.47 -11.16 -5.96
C ILE A 11 28.27 -12.62 -5.59
N LEU A 12 27.34 -13.29 -6.25
CA LEU A 12 27.04 -14.69 -6.02
C LEU A 12 28.11 -15.60 -6.65
N SER A 13 28.13 -16.87 -6.25
CA SER A 13 28.98 -17.89 -6.88
C SER A 13 28.68 -18.08 -8.38
N THR A 14 27.48 -17.69 -8.83
CA THR A 14 27.09 -17.66 -10.24
C THR A 14 27.70 -16.50 -11.04
N GLY A 15 28.37 -15.55 -10.37
CA GLY A 15 28.87 -14.31 -10.98
C GLY A 15 27.82 -13.19 -11.06
N GLU A 16 26.56 -13.47 -10.73
CA GLU A 16 25.49 -12.47 -10.69
C GLU A 16 25.65 -11.53 -9.50
N SER A 17 25.33 -10.25 -9.71
CA SER A 17 25.33 -9.24 -8.66
C SER A 17 23.93 -9.03 -8.10
N GLN A 18 23.75 -9.27 -6.80
CA GLN A 18 22.52 -8.95 -6.09
C GLN A 18 22.73 -7.80 -5.10
N ARG A 19 21.70 -6.97 -4.93
CA ARG A 19 21.69 -5.90 -3.93
C ARG A 19 20.83 -6.33 -2.76
N MET A 20 21.25 -5.93 -1.56
CA MET A 20 20.53 -6.15 -0.31
C MET A 20 20.46 -4.83 0.45
N LEU A 21 19.35 -4.60 1.14
CA LEU A 21 19.13 -3.41 1.96
C LEU A 21 19.23 -3.81 3.43
N LEU A 22 20.23 -3.26 4.13
CA LEU A 22 20.44 -3.43 5.56
C LEU A 22 19.73 -2.28 6.29
N LYS A 23 18.70 -2.60 7.07
CA LYS A 23 17.90 -1.61 7.82
C LYS A 23 18.19 -1.75 9.31
N ALA A 24 18.59 -0.64 9.94
CA ALA A 24 18.76 -0.49 11.38
C ALA A 24 18.70 1.01 11.77
N PRO A 25 18.17 1.39 12.95
CA PRO A 25 17.38 0.56 13.85
C PRO A 25 15.93 0.42 13.36
N ASP A 26 15.48 -0.78 13.01
CA ASP A 26 14.08 -1.06 12.63
C ASP A 26 13.71 -2.53 12.85
N ASP A 27 12.46 -2.80 13.22
CA ASP A 27 11.97 -4.16 13.46
C ASP A 27 11.29 -4.72 12.20
N LEU A 28 11.98 -5.62 11.51
CA LEU A 28 11.51 -6.23 10.26
C LEU A 28 10.66 -7.49 10.46
N ARG A 29 10.32 -7.87 11.70
CA ARG A 29 9.50 -9.06 11.95
C ARG A 29 8.10 -8.90 11.37
N GLN A 30 7.51 -7.70 11.46
CA GLN A 30 6.20 -7.41 10.89
C GLN A 30 6.19 -7.58 9.37
N ASP A 31 7.22 -7.08 8.67
CA ASP A 31 7.41 -7.28 7.23
C ASP A 31 7.58 -8.76 6.86
N SER A 32 8.40 -9.50 7.61
CA SER A 32 8.62 -10.94 7.38
C SER A 32 7.34 -11.75 7.55
N ILE A 33 6.54 -11.43 8.57
CA ILE A 33 5.22 -12.05 8.80
C ILE A 33 4.27 -11.72 7.66
N MET A 34 4.17 -10.46 7.25
CA MET A 34 3.30 -10.06 6.15
C MET A 34 3.70 -10.73 4.83
N LYS A 35 5.00 -10.86 4.56
CA LYS A 35 5.53 -11.63 3.43
C LYS A 35 5.02 -13.07 3.47
N GLN A 36 5.09 -13.75 4.62
CA GLN A 36 4.59 -15.11 4.76
C GLN A 36 3.08 -15.19 4.49
N VAL A 37 2.29 -14.25 5.01
CA VAL A 37 0.85 -14.17 4.73
C VAL A 37 0.60 -14.05 3.22
N PHE A 38 1.31 -13.17 2.52
CA PHE A 38 1.19 -13.04 1.07
C PHE A 38 1.61 -14.28 0.29
N GLU A 39 2.66 -14.98 0.71
CA GLU A 39 3.05 -16.27 0.11
C GLU A 39 1.94 -17.31 0.25
N LYS A 40 1.23 -17.34 1.39
CA LYS A 40 0.07 -18.21 1.57
C LYS A 40 -1.11 -17.76 0.70
N VAL A 41 -1.40 -16.47 0.62
CA VAL A 41 -2.44 -15.93 -0.28
C VAL A 41 -2.14 -16.28 -1.74
N ASN A 42 -0.89 -16.14 -2.19
CA ASN A 42 -0.45 -16.56 -3.53
C ASN A 42 -0.71 -18.04 -3.79
N LYS A 43 -0.49 -18.92 -2.81
CA LYS A 43 -0.82 -20.35 -2.94
C LYS A 43 -2.32 -20.58 -3.11
N LEU A 44 -3.18 -19.79 -2.45
CA LEU A 44 -4.64 -19.87 -2.64
C LEU A 44 -5.05 -19.39 -4.03
N LEU A 45 -4.50 -18.25 -4.47
CA LEU A 45 -4.74 -17.71 -5.81
C LEU A 45 -4.25 -18.68 -6.91
N TRP A 46 -3.16 -19.40 -6.68
CA TRP A 46 -2.67 -20.40 -7.64
C TRP A 46 -3.56 -21.65 -7.71
N ARG A 47 -4.23 -22.03 -6.61
CA ARG A 47 -5.11 -23.20 -6.58
C ARG A 47 -6.42 -22.98 -7.32
N ASN A 48 -6.93 -21.75 -7.36
CA ASN A 48 -8.15 -21.44 -8.10
C ASN A 48 -7.85 -21.27 -9.61
N ILE A 49 -8.68 -21.90 -10.44
CA ILE A 49 -8.47 -22.00 -11.89
C ILE A 49 -8.54 -20.61 -12.55
N GLU A 50 -9.49 -19.76 -12.15
CA GLU A 50 -9.75 -18.47 -12.80
C GLU A 50 -8.66 -17.44 -12.49
N THR A 51 -8.16 -17.44 -11.26
CA THR A 51 -7.04 -16.58 -10.84
C THR A 51 -5.71 -17.07 -11.41
N ARG A 52 -5.49 -18.40 -11.48
CA ARG A 52 -4.30 -18.99 -12.10
C ARG A 52 -4.19 -18.71 -13.60
N LYS A 53 -5.29 -18.85 -14.36
CA LYS A 53 -5.33 -18.55 -15.80
C LYS A 53 -4.90 -17.11 -16.11
N ARG A 54 -5.20 -16.18 -15.20
CA ARG A 54 -4.87 -14.76 -15.31
C ARG A 54 -3.53 -14.41 -14.65
N ASN A 55 -2.83 -15.38 -14.07
CA ASN A 55 -1.60 -15.17 -13.31
C ASN A 55 -1.76 -14.10 -12.20
N LEU A 56 -2.90 -14.10 -11.49
CA LEU A 56 -3.12 -13.17 -10.38
C LEU A 56 -2.28 -13.60 -9.18
N ARG A 57 -1.37 -12.71 -8.77
CA ARG A 57 -0.45 -12.92 -7.65
C ARG A 57 -0.04 -11.59 -7.05
N ILE A 58 0.46 -11.66 -5.83
CA ILE A 58 1.14 -10.56 -5.14
C ILE A 58 2.64 -10.77 -5.32
N ARG A 59 3.34 -9.79 -5.89
CA ARG A 59 4.81 -9.78 -5.89
C ARG A 59 5.31 -9.63 -4.46
N THR A 60 6.09 -10.59 -3.98
CA THR A 60 6.77 -10.53 -2.68
C THR A 60 8.28 -10.32 -2.85
N TYR A 61 8.94 -9.91 -1.78
CA TYR A 61 10.39 -9.77 -1.67
C TYR A 61 10.87 -10.45 -0.39
N ASN A 62 12.13 -10.89 -0.36
CA ASN A 62 12.68 -11.56 0.81
C ASN A 62 13.01 -10.58 1.94
N VAL A 63 12.63 -10.98 3.16
CA VAL A 63 12.89 -10.24 4.39
C VAL A 63 13.44 -11.22 5.41
N SER A 64 14.60 -10.90 5.97
CA SER A 64 15.25 -11.69 7.01
C SER A 64 15.51 -10.80 8.23
N PRO A 65 14.69 -10.87 9.28
CA PRO A 65 15.02 -10.22 10.55
C PRO A 65 16.28 -10.90 11.14
N LEU A 66 17.28 -10.12 11.52
CA LEU A 66 18.52 -10.62 12.14
C LEU A 66 18.52 -10.46 13.66
N GLY A 67 17.64 -9.60 14.17
CA GLY A 67 17.47 -9.32 15.59
C GLY A 67 16.25 -8.42 15.83
N PRO A 68 16.09 -7.85 17.03
CA PRO A 68 14.92 -7.06 17.39
C PRO A 68 14.87 -5.68 16.69
N THR A 69 16.01 -5.17 16.22
CA THR A 69 16.14 -3.81 15.65
C THR A 69 16.95 -3.78 14.36
N SER A 70 17.19 -4.94 13.76
CA SER A 70 17.96 -5.01 12.52
C SER A 70 17.50 -6.18 11.65
N GLY A 71 17.68 -6.00 10.34
CA GLY A 71 17.55 -7.10 9.41
C GLY A 71 17.89 -6.70 7.99
N VAL A 72 17.66 -7.64 7.09
CA VAL A 72 18.02 -7.55 5.68
C VAL A 72 16.78 -7.70 4.82
N LEU A 73 16.65 -6.81 3.83
CA LEU A 73 15.61 -6.83 2.84
C LEU A 73 16.25 -7.10 1.47
N GLU A 74 15.57 -7.87 0.63
CA GLU A 74 15.91 -7.99 -0.77
C GLU A 74 15.74 -6.63 -1.46
N PHE A 75 16.76 -6.20 -2.20
CA PHE A 75 16.62 -5.05 -3.07
C PHE A 75 16.08 -5.53 -4.42
N VAL A 76 14.80 -5.26 -4.69
CA VAL A 76 14.16 -5.73 -5.92
C VAL A 76 14.83 -5.08 -7.13
N PRO A 77 15.41 -5.86 -8.07
CA PRO A 77 16.07 -5.31 -9.25
C PRO A 77 15.08 -4.53 -10.13
N ASN A 78 15.60 -3.55 -10.86
CA ASN A 78 14.82 -2.70 -11.80
C ASN A 78 13.60 -1.99 -11.20
N SER A 79 13.43 -2.01 -9.87
CA SER A 79 12.35 -1.32 -9.19
C SER A 79 12.68 0.15 -8.96
N MET A 80 11.65 1.00 -9.01
CA MET A 80 11.74 2.41 -8.68
C MET A 80 10.52 2.83 -7.86
N PRO A 81 10.67 3.66 -6.81
CA PRO A 81 9.54 4.20 -6.08
C PRO A 81 8.59 4.95 -7.01
N LEU A 82 7.28 4.71 -6.85
CA LEU A 82 6.23 5.37 -7.62
C LEU A 82 6.36 6.89 -7.53
N ILE A 83 6.74 7.42 -6.36
CA ILE A 83 6.94 8.87 -6.20
C ILE A 83 8.01 9.43 -7.15
N ASP A 84 9.10 8.71 -7.40
CA ASP A 84 10.21 9.22 -8.19
C ASP A 84 9.87 9.13 -9.68
N ILE A 85 9.10 8.11 -10.07
CA ILE A 85 8.48 8.02 -11.39
C ILE A 85 7.53 9.21 -11.60
N LEU A 86 6.56 9.42 -10.71
CA LEU A 86 5.58 10.49 -10.85
C LEU A 86 6.23 11.88 -10.82
N LYS A 87 7.21 12.13 -9.94
CA LYS A 87 7.99 13.37 -9.97
C LYS A 87 8.62 13.68 -11.32
N SER A 88 9.10 12.68 -12.03
CA SER A 88 9.65 12.88 -13.39
C SER A 88 8.57 13.14 -14.44
N LEU A 89 7.37 12.56 -14.28
CA LEU A 89 6.27 12.67 -15.23
C LEU A 89 5.46 13.97 -15.09
N HIS A 90 5.43 14.58 -13.91
CA HIS A 90 4.69 15.83 -13.62
C HIS A 90 5.57 17.09 -13.64
N GLN A 91 6.79 17.04 -14.17
CA GLN A 91 7.67 18.23 -14.25
C GLN A 91 7.09 19.36 -15.11
N GLY A 92 6.17 19.05 -16.02
CA GLY A 92 5.51 20.00 -16.92
C GLY A 92 4.11 20.42 -16.50
N ASP A 93 3.64 20.01 -15.32
CA ASP A 93 2.31 20.39 -14.82
C ASP A 93 2.26 21.87 -14.40
N GLU A 94 1.06 22.44 -14.34
CA GLU A 94 0.85 23.85 -13.95
C GLU A 94 1.31 24.11 -12.50
N MET A 95 1.24 23.08 -11.65
CA MET A 95 1.62 23.14 -10.24
C MET A 95 2.60 22.03 -9.91
N ASP A 96 3.72 22.37 -9.26
CA ASP A 96 4.68 21.38 -8.80
C ASP A 96 4.11 20.50 -7.68
N ILE A 97 4.55 19.24 -7.60
CA ILE A 97 4.12 18.29 -6.56
C ILE A 97 4.43 18.82 -5.15
N THR A 98 5.54 19.52 -4.97
CA THR A 98 5.93 20.09 -3.68
C THR A 98 5.02 21.24 -3.29
N GLU A 99 4.69 22.11 -4.25
CA GLU A 99 3.73 23.20 -4.06
C GLU A 99 2.34 22.65 -3.69
N ALA A 100 1.85 21.66 -4.44
CA ALA A 100 0.58 20.97 -4.16
C ALA A 100 0.54 20.38 -2.74
N ARG A 101 1.65 19.77 -2.27
CA ARG A 101 1.77 19.25 -0.90
C ARG A 101 1.72 20.35 0.15
N LEU A 102 2.42 21.45 -0.07
CA LEU A 102 2.43 22.58 0.86
C LEU A 102 1.05 23.23 0.95
N LYS A 103 0.38 23.40 -0.19
CA LYS A 103 -1.01 23.87 -0.24
C LYS A 103 -1.96 22.93 0.50
N MET A 104 -1.84 21.62 0.33
CA MET A 104 -2.63 20.67 1.13
C MET A 104 -2.34 20.78 2.65
N LYS A 105 -1.08 20.99 3.03
CA LYS A 105 -0.66 21.13 4.44
C LYS A 105 -1.26 22.39 5.08
N GLU A 106 -1.28 23.51 4.36
CA GLU A 106 -1.85 24.79 4.83
C GLU A 106 -3.33 24.66 5.20
N PHE A 107 -4.11 23.96 4.38
CA PHE A 107 -5.56 23.79 4.59
C PHE A 107 -5.93 22.54 5.39
N GLN A 108 -4.96 21.81 5.94
CA GLN A 108 -5.17 20.52 6.59
C GLN A 108 -6.04 20.60 7.86
N ASN A 109 -5.95 21.72 8.58
CA ASN A 109 -6.72 22.02 9.80
C ASN A 109 -8.05 22.75 9.53
N GLN A 110 -8.39 23.00 8.25
CA GLN A 110 -9.61 23.70 7.85
C GLN A 110 -10.82 22.74 7.77
N SER A 111 -12.01 23.31 7.58
CA SER A 111 -13.25 22.53 7.43
C SER A 111 -13.19 21.55 6.23
N LYS A 112 -13.94 20.45 6.33
CA LYS A 112 -13.99 19.40 5.30
C LYS A 112 -14.30 19.96 3.91
N ASN A 113 -15.23 20.91 3.82
CA ASN A 113 -15.64 21.50 2.54
C ASN A 113 -14.50 22.29 1.87
N VAL A 114 -13.77 23.08 2.64
CA VAL A 114 -12.60 23.83 2.14
C VAL A 114 -11.51 22.87 1.65
N ARG A 115 -11.23 21.81 2.42
CA ARG A 115 -10.25 20.78 2.02
C ARG A 115 -10.61 20.11 0.70
N ILE A 116 -11.88 19.78 0.50
CA ILE A 116 -12.38 19.19 -0.76
C ILE A 116 -12.23 20.17 -1.93
N GLN A 117 -12.54 21.46 -1.73
CA GLN A 117 -12.38 22.48 -2.76
C GLN A 117 -10.91 22.64 -3.17
N VAL A 118 -10.00 22.74 -2.20
CA VAL A 118 -8.55 22.84 -2.43
C VAL A 118 -8.02 21.59 -3.14
N TYR A 119 -8.42 20.39 -2.71
CA TYR A 119 -8.04 19.15 -3.36
C TYR A 119 -8.48 19.11 -4.83
N LYS A 120 -9.73 19.52 -5.11
CA LYS A 120 -10.22 19.64 -6.49
C LYS A 120 -9.41 20.64 -7.29
N GLU A 121 -9.09 21.81 -6.74
CA GLU A 121 -8.27 22.81 -7.44
C GLU A 121 -6.90 22.25 -7.82
N ILE A 122 -6.22 21.57 -6.88
CA ILE A 122 -4.94 20.90 -7.14
C ILE A 122 -5.10 19.85 -8.26
N CYS A 123 -6.16 19.06 -8.22
CA CYS A 123 -6.42 18.04 -9.25
C CYS A 123 -6.69 18.62 -10.65
N HIS A 124 -7.12 19.89 -10.77
CA HIS A 124 -7.23 20.54 -12.08
C HIS A 124 -5.87 20.96 -12.62
N LYS A 125 -4.94 21.33 -11.75
CA LYS A 125 -3.59 21.80 -12.10
C LYS A 125 -2.57 20.67 -12.28
N VAL A 126 -2.77 19.55 -11.58
CA VAL A 126 -1.96 18.32 -11.67
C VAL A 126 -2.77 17.27 -12.42
N THR A 127 -2.32 16.92 -13.62
CA THR A 127 -3.05 15.98 -14.50
C THR A 127 -2.42 14.60 -14.48
N PRO A 128 -3.20 13.51 -14.44
CA PRO A 128 -2.64 12.18 -14.31
C PRO A 128 -1.85 11.78 -15.57
N ASN A 129 -0.65 11.25 -15.37
CA ASN A 129 0.32 11.01 -16.45
C ASN A 129 1.08 9.67 -16.31
N LEU A 130 0.66 8.78 -15.41
CA LEU A 130 1.33 7.49 -15.23
C LEU A 130 1.31 6.62 -16.49
N ARG A 131 0.32 6.75 -17.40
CA ARG A 131 0.32 6.02 -18.68
C ARG A 131 1.61 6.24 -19.50
N THR A 132 2.22 7.41 -19.38
CA THR A 132 3.46 7.79 -20.08
C THR A 132 4.65 6.96 -19.61
N PHE A 133 4.66 6.49 -18.36
CA PHE A 133 5.65 5.50 -17.89
C PHE A 133 5.64 4.24 -18.75
N PHE A 134 4.45 3.71 -19.06
CA PHE A 134 4.32 2.49 -19.85
C PHE A 134 4.73 2.72 -21.30
N PHE A 135 4.37 3.86 -21.89
CA PHE A 135 4.79 4.20 -23.25
C PHE A 135 6.32 4.39 -23.38
N ASN A 136 6.96 4.96 -22.35
CA ASN A 136 8.40 5.21 -22.38
C ASN A 136 9.24 3.95 -22.16
N ASN A 137 8.78 3.03 -21.30
CA ASN A 137 9.54 1.83 -20.94
C ASN A 137 9.23 0.61 -21.83
N PHE A 138 8.03 0.52 -22.39
CA PHE A 138 7.58 -0.61 -23.19
C PHE A 138 7.19 -0.14 -24.60
N THR A 139 8.17 -0.17 -25.51
CA THR A 139 8.05 0.40 -26.86
C THR A 139 7.37 -0.53 -27.85
N SER A 140 7.39 -1.84 -27.63
CA SER A 140 6.65 -2.80 -28.47
C SER A 140 5.21 -2.97 -27.97
N SER A 141 4.26 -3.13 -28.89
CA SER A 141 2.83 -3.28 -28.56
C SER A 141 2.57 -4.45 -27.62
N ASP A 142 3.26 -5.57 -27.84
CA ASP A 142 3.07 -6.80 -27.07
C ASP A 142 3.59 -6.64 -25.64
N SER A 143 4.80 -6.09 -25.48
CA SER A 143 5.37 -5.83 -24.14
C SER A 143 4.60 -4.76 -23.38
N TRP A 144 4.09 -3.74 -24.08
CA TRP A 144 3.24 -2.71 -23.48
C TRP A 144 1.92 -3.30 -22.99
N PHE A 145 1.28 -4.15 -23.78
CA PHE A 145 0.03 -4.78 -23.40
C PHE A 145 0.22 -5.77 -22.23
N GLU A 146 1.29 -6.57 -22.27
CA GLU A 146 1.63 -7.50 -21.20
C GLU A 146 1.98 -6.79 -19.89
N SER A 147 2.84 -5.77 -19.94
CA SER A 147 3.24 -5.00 -18.75
C SER A 147 2.06 -4.27 -18.10
N ARG A 148 1.18 -3.66 -18.91
CA ARG A 148 -0.04 -3.02 -18.40
C ARG A 148 -1.02 -4.04 -17.80
N THR A 149 -1.10 -5.23 -18.39
CA THR A 149 -1.90 -6.34 -17.87
C THR A 149 -1.38 -6.77 -16.50
N LEU A 150 -0.06 -7.01 -16.39
CA LEU A 150 0.60 -7.35 -15.12
C LEU A 150 0.45 -6.24 -14.07
N TYR A 151 0.54 -4.98 -14.49
CA TYR A 151 0.29 -3.83 -13.62
C TYR A 151 -1.12 -3.89 -13.02
N CYS A 152 -2.14 -4.03 -13.87
CA CYS A 152 -3.53 -4.10 -13.44
C CYS A 152 -3.79 -5.31 -12.52
N HIS A 153 -3.20 -6.46 -12.85
CA HIS A 153 -3.30 -7.69 -12.04
C HIS A 153 -2.68 -7.51 -10.65
N GLY A 154 -1.48 -6.91 -10.59
CA GLY A 154 -0.78 -6.62 -9.36
C GLY A 154 -1.57 -5.64 -8.48
N ILE A 155 -2.01 -4.50 -9.02
CA ILE A 155 -2.79 -3.50 -8.27
C ILE A 155 -4.12 -4.06 -7.77
N ALA A 156 -4.83 -4.87 -8.56
CA ALA A 156 -6.07 -5.52 -8.13
C ALA A 156 -5.83 -6.48 -6.96
N THR A 157 -4.80 -7.33 -7.08
CA THR A 157 -4.51 -8.36 -6.09
C THR A 157 -4.01 -7.75 -4.78
N THR A 158 -3.12 -6.75 -4.84
CA THR A 158 -2.62 -6.05 -3.66
C THR A 158 -3.68 -5.18 -3.00
N SER A 159 -4.54 -4.51 -3.77
CA SER A 159 -5.61 -3.66 -3.23
C SER A 159 -6.63 -4.47 -2.41
N ILE A 160 -7.16 -5.57 -2.97
CA ILE A 160 -8.15 -6.40 -2.26
C ILE A 160 -7.53 -7.12 -1.07
N THR A 161 -6.33 -7.69 -1.23
CA THR A 161 -5.65 -8.36 -0.11
C THR A 161 -5.28 -7.36 0.98
N GLY A 162 -4.82 -6.16 0.60
CA GLY A 162 -4.50 -5.06 1.51
C GLY A 162 -5.73 -4.56 2.26
N TYR A 163 -6.89 -4.44 1.60
CA TYR A 163 -8.15 -4.11 2.25
C TYR A 163 -8.54 -5.14 3.32
N ILE A 164 -8.52 -6.43 2.95
CA ILE A 164 -8.88 -7.53 3.86
C ILE A 164 -7.96 -7.53 5.09
N LEU A 165 -6.65 -7.37 4.89
CA LEU A 165 -5.66 -7.36 5.97
C LEU A 165 -5.52 -5.99 6.67
N GLY A 166 -6.20 -4.95 6.19
CA GLY A 166 -6.12 -3.59 6.74
C GLY A 166 -4.73 -2.96 6.65
N ILE A 167 -4.05 -3.13 5.52
CA ILE A 167 -2.70 -2.57 5.29
C ILE A 167 -2.80 -1.07 5.01
N GLY A 168 -2.22 -0.26 5.90
CA GLY A 168 -2.16 1.20 5.80
C GLY A 168 -0.80 1.73 5.36
N ASP A 169 -0.60 3.04 5.43
CA ASP A 169 0.65 3.74 5.07
C ASP A 169 1.08 3.48 3.61
N ARG A 170 0.10 3.40 2.70
CA ARG A 170 0.32 3.13 1.27
C ARG A 170 0.61 4.40 0.47
N HIS A 171 1.54 5.23 0.93
CA HIS A 171 2.00 6.40 0.19
C HIS A 171 2.95 6.03 -0.97
N CYS A 172 3.18 6.92 -1.93
CA CYS A 172 3.96 6.64 -3.16
C CYS A 172 5.41 6.15 -2.95
N ASN A 173 6.02 6.31 -1.76
CA ASN A 173 7.34 5.71 -1.50
C ASN A 173 7.27 4.19 -1.20
N ASN A 174 6.11 3.69 -0.76
CA ASN A 174 5.90 2.29 -0.36
C ASN A 174 5.33 1.43 -1.48
N ILE A 175 5.15 2.02 -2.66
CA ILE A 175 4.75 1.33 -3.89
C ILE A 175 5.88 1.54 -4.88
N LEU A 176 6.52 0.45 -5.28
CA LEU A 176 7.53 0.44 -6.32
C LEU A 176 6.91 -0.09 -7.61
N LEU A 177 7.41 0.36 -8.76
CA LEU A 177 7.14 -0.28 -10.04
C LEU A 177 8.43 -0.87 -10.58
N ASP A 178 8.35 -2.12 -11.05
CA ASP A 178 9.43 -2.74 -11.81
C ASP A 178 9.42 -2.15 -13.24
N LYS A 179 10.51 -1.48 -13.62
CA LYS A 179 10.66 -0.88 -14.96
C LYS A 179 10.70 -1.92 -16.09
N SER A 180 11.08 -3.16 -15.77
CA SER A 180 11.23 -4.22 -16.76
C SER A 180 9.96 -5.03 -17.00
N SER A 181 9.04 -5.06 -16.05
CA SER A 181 7.78 -5.83 -16.17
C SER A 181 6.51 -5.00 -16.01
N GLY A 182 6.58 -3.83 -15.37
CA GLY A 182 5.42 -3.02 -15.00
C GLY A 182 4.69 -3.52 -13.76
N GLU A 183 5.12 -4.63 -13.15
CA GLU A 183 4.49 -5.23 -11.97
C GLU A 183 4.71 -4.33 -10.72
N PRO A 184 3.65 -3.96 -9.99
CA PRO A 184 3.76 -3.18 -8.77
C PRO A 184 4.22 -4.03 -7.59
N ILE A 185 5.03 -3.43 -6.73
CA ILE A 185 5.61 -4.08 -5.55
C ILE A 185 5.36 -3.19 -4.35
N HIS A 186 4.56 -3.67 -3.41
CA HIS A 186 4.32 -2.97 -2.16
C HIS A 186 5.42 -3.35 -1.17
N ILE A 187 5.96 -2.37 -0.45
CA ILE A 187 7.01 -2.57 0.56
C ILE A 187 6.59 -1.93 1.89
N ASP A 188 7.32 -2.24 2.97
CA ASP A 188 7.14 -1.69 4.32
C ASP A 188 5.71 -1.91 4.85
N PHE A 189 5.41 -3.09 5.40
CA PHE A 189 4.07 -3.46 5.85
C PHE A 189 3.83 -3.21 7.35
N GLY A 190 4.59 -2.32 7.97
CA GLY A 190 4.52 -2.10 9.43
C GLY A 190 3.28 -1.34 9.92
N VAL A 191 2.31 -1.05 9.05
CA VAL A 191 0.94 -0.61 9.43
C VAL A 191 -0.02 -1.61 8.82
N ALA A 192 -0.55 -2.50 9.65
CA ALA A 192 -1.47 -3.56 9.25
C ALA A 192 -2.69 -3.59 10.17
N PHE A 193 -3.70 -4.38 9.80
CA PHE A 193 -4.90 -4.61 10.61
C PHE A 193 -5.63 -3.33 11.05
N ASP A 194 -5.79 -2.39 10.10
CA ASP A 194 -6.52 -1.12 10.26
C ASP A 194 -5.89 -0.14 11.26
N GLN A 195 -4.64 -0.35 11.67
CA GLN A 195 -3.88 0.61 12.48
C GLN A 195 -3.77 2.00 11.81
N GLY A 196 -3.90 2.08 10.48
CA GLY A 196 -3.93 3.35 9.73
C GLY A 196 -5.12 4.25 10.08
N GLN A 197 -6.22 3.68 10.58
CA GLN A 197 -7.39 4.46 11.05
C GLN A 197 -7.16 5.06 12.45
N ALA A 198 -6.19 4.56 13.20
CA ALA A 198 -5.83 5.07 14.52
C ALA A 198 -4.75 6.17 14.48
N LEU A 199 -4.34 6.59 13.28
CA LEU A 199 -3.40 7.70 13.10
C LEU A 199 -4.08 9.04 13.46
N PRO A 200 -3.32 10.08 13.87
CA PRO A 200 -3.87 11.41 14.15
C PRO A 200 -4.69 11.98 13.00
N ILE A 201 -4.28 11.67 11.76
CA ILE A 201 -5.05 11.92 10.56
C ILE A 201 -5.28 10.57 9.91
N PRO A 202 -6.50 10.01 10.05
CA PRO A 202 -6.78 8.64 9.62
C PRO A 202 -6.73 8.51 8.11
N GLU A 203 -6.33 7.33 7.64
CA GLU A 203 -6.52 6.94 6.25
C GLU A 203 -8.00 6.61 6.01
N THR A 204 -8.67 7.43 5.20
CA THR A 204 -10.11 7.39 4.94
C THR A 204 -10.50 6.55 3.71
N VAL A 205 -9.52 5.87 3.09
CA VAL A 205 -9.72 5.06 1.88
C VAL A 205 -9.33 3.60 2.14
N PRO A 206 -10.01 2.62 1.51
CA PRO A 206 -9.74 1.20 1.75
C PRO A 206 -8.39 0.72 1.17
N PHE A 207 -7.92 1.36 0.10
CA PHE A 207 -6.60 1.15 -0.52
C PHE A 207 -6.27 2.33 -1.44
N ARG A 208 -5.02 2.42 -1.90
CA ARG A 208 -4.58 3.49 -2.81
C ARG A 208 -5.06 3.21 -4.24
N LEU A 209 -6.04 3.98 -4.70
CA LEU A 209 -6.50 3.98 -6.09
C LEU A 209 -6.73 5.42 -6.57
N THR A 210 -5.63 6.15 -6.72
CA THR A 210 -5.66 7.56 -7.11
C THR A 210 -5.67 7.74 -8.62
N ARG A 211 -5.78 9.00 -9.09
CA ARG A 211 -5.95 9.34 -10.51
C ARG A 211 -4.82 8.81 -11.39
N ASP A 212 -3.57 8.92 -10.95
CA ASP A 212 -2.43 8.36 -11.70
C ASP A 212 -2.44 6.84 -11.75
N ILE A 213 -2.79 6.18 -10.65
CA ILE A 213 -2.91 4.71 -10.64
C ILE A 213 -3.99 4.24 -11.62
N VAL A 214 -5.13 4.94 -11.65
CA VAL A 214 -6.21 4.65 -12.59
C VAL A 214 -5.78 4.92 -14.03
N ASP A 215 -5.04 6.00 -14.28
CA ASP A 215 -4.51 6.34 -15.61
C ASP A 215 -3.54 5.26 -16.14
N GLY A 216 -2.72 4.69 -15.26
CA GLY A 216 -1.84 3.56 -15.59
C GLY A 216 -2.58 2.31 -16.08
N MET A 217 -3.88 2.17 -15.79
CA MET A 217 -4.72 1.06 -16.28
C MET A 217 -5.18 1.26 -17.73
N GLY A 218 -5.06 2.48 -18.27
CA GLY A 218 -5.50 2.86 -19.61
C GLY A 218 -6.97 3.29 -19.67
N VAL A 219 -7.53 3.32 -20.89
CA VAL A 219 -8.82 3.95 -21.18
C VAL A 219 -10.01 3.36 -20.41
N THR A 220 -9.98 2.07 -20.08
CA THR A 220 -11.06 1.43 -19.32
C THR A 220 -11.03 1.78 -17.83
N GLY A 221 -9.91 2.32 -17.33
CA GLY A 221 -9.68 2.62 -15.93
C GLY A 221 -10.09 1.45 -15.03
N VAL A 222 -10.90 1.77 -14.01
CA VAL A 222 -11.39 0.81 -13.01
C VAL A 222 -12.44 -0.16 -13.54
N ASN A 223 -13.20 0.22 -14.57
CA ASN A 223 -14.37 -0.53 -15.07
C ASN A 223 -13.99 -1.72 -15.96
N GLY A 224 -12.70 -1.88 -16.28
CA GLY A 224 -12.20 -2.97 -17.11
C GLY A 224 -11.66 -4.15 -16.30
N MET A 225 -10.43 -4.54 -16.62
CA MET A 225 -9.73 -5.68 -16.02
C MET A 225 -9.62 -5.56 -14.50
N PHE A 226 -9.49 -4.34 -13.98
CA PHE A 226 -9.30 -4.08 -12.55
C PHE A 226 -10.47 -4.59 -11.70
N SER A 227 -11.70 -4.13 -11.96
CA SER A 227 -12.88 -4.57 -11.19
C SER A 227 -13.08 -6.09 -11.25
N LYS A 228 -12.91 -6.70 -12.43
CA LYS A 228 -13.08 -8.16 -12.58
C LYS A 228 -12.00 -8.96 -11.88
N ASN A 229 -10.75 -8.51 -11.91
CA ASN A 229 -9.69 -9.15 -11.15
C ASN A 229 -9.89 -9.01 -9.64
N CYS A 230 -10.36 -7.84 -9.17
CA CYS A 230 -10.75 -7.63 -7.78
C CYS A 230 -11.86 -8.61 -7.34
N GLU A 231 -12.90 -8.82 -8.16
CA GLU A 231 -13.97 -9.78 -7.90
C GLU A 231 -13.42 -11.22 -7.77
N HIS A 232 -12.54 -11.64 -8.68
CA HIS A 232 -11.94 -12.98 -8.64
C HIS A 232 -11.05 -13.18 -7.40
N VAL A 233 -10.21 -12.19 -7.05
CA VAL A 233 -9.37 -12.24 -5.86
C VAL A 233 -10.23 -12.31 -4.60
N LEU A 234 -11.23 -11.43 -4.48
CA LEU A 234 -12.14 -11.42 -3.34
C LEU A 234 -12.87 -12.76 -3.21
N ASN A 235 -13.33 -13.34 -4.31
CA ASN A 235 -13.99 -14.64 -4.30
C ASN A 235 -13.09 -15.75 -3.73
N VAL A 236 -11.81 -15.78 -4.12
CA VAL A 236 -10.85 -16.75 -3.59
C VAL A 236 -10.61 -16.55 -2.10
N LEU A 237 -10.44 -15.30 -1.66
CA LEU A 237 -10.23 -15.00 -0.24
C LEU A 237 -11.45 -15.39 0.61
N ARG A 238 -12.68 -15.04 0.18
CA ARG A 238 -13.93 -15.40 0.89
C ARG A 238 -14.16 -16.90 0.95
N SER A 239 -13.92 -17.61 -0.15
CA SER A 239 -14.04 -19.08 -0.21
C SER A 239 -13.06 -19.80 0.73
N ASN A 240 -11.96 -19.14 1.11
CA ASN A 240 -10.91 -19.68 1.98
C ASN A 240 -10.85 -18.96 3.34
N THR A 241 -11.97 -18.43 3.83
CA THR A 241 -12.03 -17.66 5.09
C THR A 241 -11.45 -18.42 6.29
N GLN A 242 -11.73 -19.73 6.40
CA GLN A 242 -11.19 -20.57 7.48
C GLN A 242 -9.66 -20.67 7.44
N TYR A 243 -9.09 -20.77 6.24
CA TYR A 243 -7.63 -20.88 6.05
C TYR A 243 -6.93 -19.56 6.39
N ILE A 244 -7.49 -18.43 5.94
CA ILE A 244 -6.98 -17.10 6.28
C ILE A 244 -7.08 -16.86 7.79
N SER A 245 -8.21 -17.22 8.40
CA SER A 245 -8.39 -17.14 9.85
C SER A 245 -7.34 -17.96 10.59
N GLY A 246 -7.08 -19.19 10.17
CA GLY A 246 -6.04 -20.04 10.78
C GLY A 246 -4.64 -19.46 10.68
N ILE A 247 -4.29 -18.77 9.58
CA ILE A 247 -3.01 -18.06 9.47
C ILE A 247 -2.93 -16.93 10.51
N LEU A 248 -4.00 -16.14 10.62
CA LEU A 248 -4.03 -15.02 11.57
C LEU A 248 -4.06 -15.48 13.03
N ASP A 249 -4.74 -16.60 13.30
CA ASP A 249 -4.76 -17.21 14.63
C ASP A 249 -3.34 -17.64 15.06
N VAL A 250 -2.52 -18.17 14.14
CA VAL A 250 -1.10 -18.45 14.43
C VAL A 250 -0.33 -17.17 14.76
N LEU A 251 -0.57 -16.08 14.04
CA LEU A 251 0.06 -14.78 14.33
C LEU A 251 -0.35 -14.20 15.67
N LYS A 252 -1.60 -14.44 16.11
CA LYS A 252 -2.10 -13.99 17.41
C LYS A 252 -1.32 -14.60 18.57
N TYR A 253 -0.85 -15.84 18.42
CA TYR A 253 -0.08 -16.53 19.46
C TYR A 253 1.44 -16.32 19.34
N ASP A 254 1.92 -15.51 18.39
CA ASP A 254 3.32 -15.12 18.32
C ASP A 254 3.63 -14.06 19.40
N PRO A 255 4.40 -14.40 20.45
CA PRO A 255 4.67 -13.48 21.56
C PRO A 255 5.56 -12.29 21.13
N LEU A 256 6.19 -12.37 19.96
CA LEU A 256 7.08 -11.35 19.44
C LEU A 256 6.37 -10.41 18.46
N TYR A 257 5.14 -10.73 18.03
CA TYR A 257 4.37 -9.85 17.18
C TYR A 257 3.64 -8.78 18.01
N THR A 258 3.94 -7.52 17.73
CA THR A 258 3.26 -6.39 18.36
C THR A 258 2.07 -5.96 17.51
N TRP A 259 0.86 -6.09 18.06
CA TRP A 259 -0.41 -5.68 17.44
C TRP A 259 -0.70 -4.17 17.55
N THR A 260 0.23 -3.43 18.16
CA THR A 260 0.21 -1.97 18.28
C THR A 260 1.35 -1.35 17.46
N MET A 261 1.25 -0.05 17.15
CA MET A 261 2.31 0.65 16.42
C MET A 261 3.61 0.70 17.23
N SER A 262 4.76 0.44 16.59
CA SER A 262 6.06 0.44 17.26
C SER A 262 6.43 1.83 17.80
N PRO A 263 7.07 1.94 18.99
CA PRO A 263 7.41 3.25 19.59
C PRO A 263 8.28 4.15 18.70
N LEU A 264 9.21 3.56 17.92
CA LEU A 264 10.03 4.30 16.97
C LEU A 264 9.19 4.90 15.84
N ARG A 265 8.21 4.14 15.34
CA ARG A 265 7.27 4.60 14.32
C ARG A 265 6.33 5.65 14.89
N LYS A 266 5.83 5.46 16.12
CA LYS A 266 5.08 6.48 16.88
C LYS A 266 5.85 7.80 16.94
N LYS A 267 7.13 7.79 17.32
CA LYS A 267 7.98 8.99 17.37
C LYS A 267 8.17 9.64 16.00
N LYS A 268 8.37 8.84 14.95
CA LYS A 268 8.48 9.33 13.57
C LYS A 268 7.18 9.99 13.11
N LEU A 269 6.03 9.39 13.43
CA LEU A 269 4.71 9.96 13.14
C LEU A 269 4.47 11.23 13.96
N LYS A 270 4.81 11.26 15.26
CA LYS A 270 4.78 12.48 16.10
C LYS A 270 5.48 13.63 15.38
N GLN A 271 6.72 13.43 14.93
CA GLN A 271 7.51 14.45 14.21
C GLN A 271 6.90 14.90 12.87
N ILE A 272 6.16 14.01 12.20
CA ILE A 272 5.55 14.29 10.90
C ILE A 272 4.24 15.08 11.07
N TYR A 273 3.45 14.75 12.09
CA TYR A 273 2.13 15.33 12.32
C TYR A 273 2.15 16.56 13.23
N PHE A 274 3.04 16.57 14.22
CA PHE A 274 3.20 17.64 15.19
C PHE A 274 4.60 18.21 14.99
N ASN A 275 4.70 19.44 14.47
CA ASN A 275 5.94 20.20 14.60
C ASN A 275 6.33 20.20 16.09
N ASN A 276 7.64 20.26 16.41
CA ASN A 276 8.21 20.10 17.76
C ASN A 276 7.61 20.98 18.90
N ASP A 277 6.60 21.82 18.64
CA ASP A 277 6.10 22.89 19.51
C ASP A 277 4.69 22.71 20.09
N GLU A 278 4.01 21.56 19.96
CA GLU A 278 2.72 21.37 20.65
C GLU A 278 2.63 20.09 21.48
N SER A 279 2.00 20.26 22.65
CA SER A 279 1.94 19.39 23.83
C SER A 279 1.92 17.88 23.57
N ASP A 280 2.90 17.20 24.18
CA ASP A 280 3.11 15.74 24.22
C ASP A 280 1.90 14.93 24.75
N LYS A 281 0.92 15.60 25.37
CA LYS A 281 -0.22 14.98 26.05
C LYS A 281 -1.30 14.42 25.11
N GLY A 282 -1.45 14.96 23.89
CA GLY A 282 -2.52 14.54 22.98
C GLY A 282 -2.24 13.24 22.23
N PHE A 283 -0.99 12.99 21.83
CA PHE A 283 -0.67 11.86 20.96
C PHE A 283 -0.70 10.50 21.67
N ASP A 284 -0.29 10.46 22.94
CA ASP A 284 -0.30 9.20 23.71
C ASP A 284 -1.73 8.74 24.05
N GLU A 285 -2.70 9.65 24.03
CA GLU A 285 -4.13 9.37 24.22
C GLU A 285 -4.77 8.69 22.99
N PHE A 286 -4.25 8.94 21.78
CA PHE A 286 -4.75 8.33 20.53
C PHE A 286 -4.26 6.90 20.31
N ILE A 287 -3.16 6.49 20.94
CA ILE A 287 -2.56 5.19 20.66
C ILE A 287 -2.79 4.22 21.80
N LYS A 288 -3.77 3.34 21.60
CA LYS A 288 -4.13 2.25 22.51
C LYS A 288 -2.87 1.51 23.02
N THR A 289 -2.76 1.42 24.34
CA THR A 289 -1.85 0.51 25.04
C THR A 289 -2.28 -0.91 24.78
N ASP A 290 -1.33 -1.81 24.50
CA ASP A 290 -1.61 -3.23 24.23
C ASP A 290 -2.24 -3.88 25.47
N THR A 291 -3.54 -4.15 25.38
CA THR A 291 -4.33 -4.81 26.43
C THR A 291 -4.48 -6.31 26.17
N GLY A 292 -3.85 -6.84 25.11
CA GLY A 292 -3.98 -8.23 24.67
C GLY A 292 -5.30 -8.54 23.92
N SER A 293 -6.20 -7.55 23.80
CA SER A 293 -7.49 -7.68 23.08
C SER A 293 -7.38 -7.25 21.61
N GLU A 294 -6.33 -6.50 21.27
CA GLU A 294 -6.07 -5.90 19.96
C GLU A 294 -5.96 -6.98 18.88
N ALA A 295 -5.30 -8.10 19.19
CA ALA A 295 -5.19 -9.24 18.29
C ALA A 295 -6.57 -9.82 17.94
N ASN A 296 -7.46 -9.96 18.92
CA ASN A 296 -8.82 -10.47 18.68
C ASN A 296 -9.64 -9.49 17.84
N ALA A 297 -9.61 -8.21 18.19
CA ALA A 297 -10.34 -7.16 17.46
C ALA A 297 -9.88 -7.03 16.00
N ALA A 298 -8.57 -7.14 15.76
CA ALA A 298 -7.99 -7.17 14.43
C ALA A 298 -8.50 -8.37 13.62
N ILE A 299 -8.42 -9.57 14.17
CA ILE A 299 -8.86 -10.81 13.49
C ILE A 299 -10.36 -10.81 13.23
N GLU A 300 -11.17 -10.37 14.19
CA GLU A 300 -12.62 -10.21 14.01
C GLU A 300 -12.95 -9.21 12.90
N THR A 301 -12.18 -8.12 12.80
CA THR A 301 -12.33 -7.16 11.71
C THR A 301 -12.03 -7.78 10.35
N VAL A 302 -10.96 -8.57 10.24
CA VAL A 302 -10.66 -9.30 8.99
C VAL A 302 -11.77 -10.29 8.65
N LYS A 303 -12.27 -11.05 9.64
CA LYS A 303 -13.39 -11.99 9.47
C LYS A 303 -14.66 -11.27 9.00
N ARG A 304 -14.95 -10.09 9.56
CA ARG A 304 -16.08 -9.25 9.15
C ARG A 304 -15.93 -8.76 7.71
N LYS A 305 -14.74 -8.31 7.31
CA LYS A 305 -14.44 -7.89 5.93
C LYS A 305 -14.59 -9.06 4.93
N LEU A 306 -14.17 -10.26 5.30
CA LEU A 306 -14.36 -11.48 4.49
C LEU A 306 -15.84 -11.90 4.42
N GLY A 307 -16.61 -11.71 5.50
CA GLY A 307 -18.05 -11.94 5.51
C GLY A 307 -18.82 -10.96 4.62
N ALA A 308 -18.32 -9.73 4.51
CA ALA A 308 -18.87 -8.63 3.70
C ALA A 308 -20.37 -8.39 3.91
N GLN A 309 -20.86 -8.60 5.13
CA GLN A 309 -22.25 -8.38 5.54
C GLN A 309 -23.31 -9.07 4.62
N GLY A 310 -22.94 -10.15 3.94
CA GLY A 310 -23.83 -10.87 3.01
C GLY A 310 -23.93 -10.28 1.61
N LEU A 311 -23.19 -9.22 1.29
CA LEU A 311 -23.16 -8.62 -0.06
C LEU A 311 -22.47 -9.55 -1.08
N SER A 312 -22.85 -9.40 -2.36
CA SER A 312 -22.19 -10.08 -3.48
C SER A 312 -20.77 -9.53 -3.69
N ASN A 313 -19.87 -10.35 -4.25
CA ASN A 313 -18.49 -9.93 -4.51
C ASN A 313 -18.44 -8.68 -5.40
N GLU A 314 -19.32 -8.59 -6.40
CA GLU A 314 -19.41 -7.44 -7.29
C GLU A 314 -19.84 -6.17 -6.55
N ALA A 315 -20.85 -6.26 -5.68
CA ALA A 315 -21.33 -5.12 -4.90
C ALA A 315 -20.23 -4.59 -3.96
N VAL A 316 -19.53 -5.49 -3.27
CA VAL A 316 -18.41 -5.15 -2.37
C VAL A 316 -17.30 -4.47 -3.14
N VAL A 317 -16.87 -5.04 -4.27
CA VAL A 317 -15.79 -4.45 -5.08
C VAL A 317 -16.21 -3.06 -5.59
N ARG A 318 -17.45 -2.90 -6.05
CA ARG A 318 -17.95 -1.60 -6.51
C ARG A 318 -17.95 -0.55 -5.41
N GLU A 319 -18.40 -0.90 -4.21
CA GLU A 319 -18.39 -0.02 -3.04
C GLU A 319 -16.97 0.39 -2.67
N LEU A 320 -16.04 -0.57 -2.58
CA LEU A 320 -14.64 -0.31 -2.26
C LEU A 320 -13.96 0.58 -3.30
N ILE A 321 -14.23 0.35 -4.59
CA ILE A 321 -13.70 1.19 -5.67
C ILE A 321 -14.25 2.61 -5.53
N HIS A 322 -15.55 2.76 -5.32
CA HIS A 322 -16.19 4.06 -5.13
C HIS A 322 -15.59 4.81 -3.94
N GLU A 323 -15.42 4.15 -2.80
CA GLU A 323 -14.78 4.74 -1.61
C GLU A 323 -13.31 5.14 -1.85
N ALA A 324 -12.55 4.32 -2.59
CA ALA A 324 -11.13 4.55 -2.85
C ALA A 324 -10.85 5.73 -3.78
N VAL A 325 -11.78 6.02 -4.72
CA VAL A 325 -11.64 7.14 -5.69
C VAL A 325 -12.40 8.40 -5.27
N ASP A 326 -13.22 8.35 -4.21
CA ASP A 326 -14.06 9.48 -3.81
C ASP A 326 -13.21 10.69 -3.37
N PRO A 327 -13.30 11.85 -4.03
CA PRO A 327 -12.59 13.06 -3.64
C PRO A 327 -12.88 13.51 -2.21
N ARG A 328 -14.06 13.17 -1.67
CA ARG A 328 -14.46 13.50 -0.29
C ARG A 328 -13.64 12.71 0.73
N ASN A 329 -13.25 11.48 0.39
CA ASN A 329 -12.36 10.67 1.22
C ASN A 329 -10.91 11.09 1.00
N LEU A 330 -10.48 11.20 -0.27
CA LEU A 330 -9.11 11.53 -0.65
C LEU A 330 -8.64 12.90 -0.13
N ALA A 331 -9.50 13.92 -0.12
CA ALA A 331 -9.16 15.26 0.39
C ALA A 331 -8.89 15.29 1.92
N LEU A 332 -9.34 14.28 2.65
CA LEU A 332 -9.19 14.20 4.11
C LEU A 332 -7.89 13.50 4.55
N ILE A 333 -7.16 12.89 3.61
CA ILE A 333 -5.92 12.16 3.87
C ILE A 333 -4.76 13.13 4.18
N PHE A 334 -3.78 12.62 4.92
CA PHE A 334 -2.51 13.28 5.18
C PHE A 334 -1.78 13.74 3.90
N MET A 335 -1.25 14.98 3.90
CA MET A 335 -0.54 15.58 2.75
C MET A 335 0.62 14.72 2.20
N GLY A 336 1.34 14.01 3.07
CA GLY A 336 2.46 13.15 2.68
C GLY A 336 2.03 11.92 1.89
N TRP A 337 0.77 11.50 2.01
CA TRP A 337 0.19 10.43 1.19
C TRP A 337 0.01 10.86 -0.27
N SER A 338 -0.07 12.17 -0.54
CA SER A 338 -0.21 12.78 -1.87
C SER A 338 -1.38 12.17 -2.67
N PRO A 339 -2.64 12.44 -2.28
CA PRO A 339 -3.82 11.85 -2.92
C PRO A 339 -4.17 12.42 -4.29
N PHE A 340 -3.49 13.48 -4.72
CA PHE A 340 -3.65 14.08 -6.04
C PHE A 340 -2.80 13.36 -7.12
N LEU A 341 -1.73 12.69 -6.67
CA LEU A 341 -0.94 11.68 -7.39
C LEU A 341 -1.58 10.31 -7.25
#